data_AF-A0A936KI50-F1
#
_entry.id   AF-A0A936KI50-F1
#
_cell.length_a   1.000
_cell.length_b   1.000
_cell.length_c   1.000
_cell.angle_alpha   90.00
_cell.angle_beta   90.00
_cell.angle_gamma   90.00
#
_symmetry.space_group_name_H-M   'P 1'
#
loop_
_entity.id
_entity.type
_entity.pdbx_description
1 polymer ?
#
loop_
_entity_poly.entity_id
_entity_poly.type
_entity_poly.pdbx_seq_one_letter_code
_entity_poly.pdbx_strand_id
1 'polypeptide(L)'
;MKKFILFFYLFVNQLVNAQSDLYELVNPFIGTGGHGHTYPGASLPFGMVQLSPDTRLTGWDGCSGYHYSDTDIYGFSHTHLSGTGIEDYCDILLQPTTGDVAWINESYKSAFSHKNEEAHAGYYKVKLDKYNIDVELTSTLRTGIHQYTYPKNAKSTNILLDLYHRDIVLNSSLKIVDDYTITGLRQSKSWAQNQYVFFAMKFSKPIKSFVVQNGIKTNSDKSNVGQSLKAYFTFELDKSRKLVTQVAISGVDEAGALKNLKAESVENNFDKARKNAENQWNTELGKIKVSGGSKENKSYFTPHYIILY
;
A
#
# COMPACT_ATOMS: atom_id res chain seq x y z
N MET A 1 6.80 36.26 56.08
CA MET A 1 7.44 35.54 54.96
C MET A 1 6.91 34.12 54.91
N LYS A 2 5.94 33.81 54.03
CA LYS A 2 5.44 32.45 53.65
C LYS A 2 4.03 32.63 53.06
N LYS A 3 3.92 32.95 51.76
CA LYS A 3 2.66 32.81 50.99
C LYS A 3 2.79 33.04 49.47
N PHE A 4 3.98 32.90 48.89
CA PHE A 4 4.21 33.23 47.47
C PHE A 4 4.86 32.12 46.63
N ILE A 5 4.80 30.86 47.06
CA ILE A 5 5.42 29.74 46.33
C ILE A 5 4.43 28.59 46.13
N LEU A 6 3.21 28.89 45.65
CA LEU A 6 2.25 27.85 45.31
C LEU A 6 1.42 28.15 44.04
N PHE A 7 1.95 28.99 43.14
CA PHE A 7 1.30 29.25 41.85
C PHE A 7 2.19 28.94 40.63
N PHE A 8 3.42 28.47 40.83
CA PHE A 8 4.35 28.18 39.73
C PHE A 8 4.38 26.69 39.31
N TYR A 9 3.71 25.80 40.04
CA TYR A 9 3.67 24.36 39.72
C TYR A 9 2.47 23.91 38.88
N LEU A 10 1.51 24.81 38.59
CA LEU A 10 0.32 24.49 37.80
C LEU A 10 0.42 24.89 36.32
N PHE A 11 1.51 25.56 35.90
CA PHE A 11 1.68 26.00 34.51
C PHE A 11 2.68 25.14 33.69
N VAL A 12 3.40 24.20 34.30
CA VAL A 12 4.42 23.41 33.59
C VAL A 12 3.86 22.13 32.95
N ASN A 13 2.65 21.69 33.32
CA ASN A 13 2.05 20.47 32.76
C ASN A 13 1.14 20.69 31.53
N GLN A 14 0.97 21.91 31.04
CA GLN A 14 0.14 22.18 29.85
C GLN A 14 0.91 22.29 28.53
N LEU A 15 2.25 22.24 28.54
CA LEU A 15 3.06 22.41 27.32
C LEU A 15 3.46 21.09 26.62
N VAL A 16 3.05 19.93 27.14
CA VAL A 16 3.43 18.63 26.54
C VAL A 16 2.41 18.10 25.51
N ASN A 17 1.21 18.70 25.42
CA ASN A 17 0.14 18.21 24.53
C ASN A 17 -0.07 19.05 23.25
N ALA A 18 0.89 19.87 22.83
CA ALA A 18 0.71 20.72 21.64
C ALA A 18 1.05 20.04 20.29
N GLN A 19 1.54 18.80 20.29
CA GLN A 19 1.86 18.02 19.07
C GLN A 19 1.06 16.70 19.04
N SER A 20 -0.28 16.79 19.13
CA SER A 20 -1.14 15.67 18.76
C SER A 20 -1.29 15.63 17.23
N ASP A 21 -1.19 14.44 16.64
CA ASP A 21 -1.56 14.14 15.24
C ASP A 21 -0.73 14.85 14.15
N LEU A 22 0.59 14.94 14.35
CA LEU A 22 1.56 15.40 13.36
C LEU A 22 1.47 14.66 12.01
N TYR A 23 1.08 13.39 12.04
CA TYR A 23 0.87 12.61 10.81
C TYR A 23 -0.14 13.27 9.86
N GLU A 24 -1.15 14.00 10.36
CA GLU A 24 -2.19 14.68 9.55
C GLU A 24 -1.66 15.94 8.86
N LEU A 25 -0.54 16.47 9.36
CA LEU A 25 0.10 17.65 8.79
C LEU A 25 0.97 17.31 7.58
N VAL A 26 1.22 16.02 7.31
CA VAL A 26 1.94 15.57 6.11
C VAL A 26 0.95 15.49 4.94
N ASN A 27 1.35 16.00 3.78
CA ASN A 27 0.62 15.83 2.53
C ASN A 27 1.43 14.97 1.54
N PRO A 28 1.17 13.64 1.47
CA PRO A 28 1.89 12.75 0.56
C PRO A 28 1.70 13.06 -0.93
N PHE A 29 0.72 13.88 -1.32
CA PHE A 29 0.54 14.29 -2.72
C PHE A 29 1.57 15.32 -3.19
N ILE A 30 2.29 16.00 -2.30
CA ILE A 30 3.34 16.95 -2.71
C ILE A 30 4.47 16.17 -3.39
N GLY A 31 4.78 16.55 -4.63
CA GLY A 31 5.79 15.89 -5.47
C GLY A 31 5.24 14.76 -6.38
N THR A 32 3.96 14.42 -6.26
CA THR A 32 3.34 13.35 -7.07
C THR A 32 2.92 13.78 -8.47
N GLY A 33 2.97 15.08 -8.78
CA GLY A 33 2.76 15.62 -10.12
C GLY A 33 3.96 16.45 -10.58
N GLY A 34 3.96 16.85 -11.85
CA GLY A 34 5.14 17.48 -12.44
C GLY A 34 6.29 16.48 -12.46
N HIS A 35 7.44 16.83 -11.89
CA HIS A 35 8.67 16.02 -11.99
C HIS A 35 9.26 15.65 -10.63
N GLY A 36 8.43 15.59 -9.59
CA GLY A 36 8.88 15.22 -8.24
C GLY A 36 9.08 13.72 -8.06
N HIS A 37 8.29 12.90 -8.77
CA HIS A 37 8.32 11.44 -8.74
C HIS A 37 8.21 10.86 -7.33
N THR A 38 7.39 11.46 -6.46
CA THR A 38 7.01 10.83 -5.19
C THR A 38 5.76 9.97 -5.39
N TYR A 39 5.40 9.19 -4.38
CA TYR A 39 4.17 8.40 -4.36
C TYR A 39 3.33 8.74 -3.12
N PRO A 40 1.98 8.67 -3.19
CA PRO A 40 1.10 9.05 -2.08
C PRO A 40 0.79 7.89 -1.12
N GLY A 41 1.22 6.67 -1.44
CA GLY A 41 0.94 5.45 -0.68
C GLY A 41 1.47 5.43 0.76
N ALA A 42 1.06 4.38 1.48
CA ALA A 42 1.42 4.19 2.87
C ALA A 42 2.79 3.52 3.04
N SER A 43 3.65 4.14 3.84
CA SER A 43 4.91 3.57 4.32
C SER A 43 5.10 3.89 5.80
N LEU A 44 5.91 3.09 6.50
CA LEU A 44 6.49 3.48 7.78
C LEU A 44 7.81 4.22 7.54
N PRO A 45 8.31 4.99 8.53
CA PRO A 45 9.67 5.53 8.46
C PRO A 45 10.68 4.41 8.20
N PHE A 46 11.44 4.52 7.11
CA PHE A 46 12.41 3.53 6.64
C PHE A 46 11.84 2.12 6.44
N GLY A 47 10.55 2.03 6.10
CA GLY A 47 9.86 0.77 5.84
C GLY A 47 10.34 0.10 4.56
N MET A 48 10.47 -1.22 4.57
CA MET A 48 10.75 -2.03 3.39
C MET A 48 9.58 -2.04 2.41
N VAL A 49 8.35 -1.89 2.90
CA VAL A 49 7.13 -1.82 2.06
C VAL A 49 6.72 -0.36 1.85
N GLN A 50 6.52 -0.01 0.58
CA GLN A 50 5.89 1.23 0.15
C GLN A 50 4.60 0.85 -0.58
N LEU A 51 3.46 0.80 0.13
CA LEU A 51 2.21 0.32 -0.44
C LEU A 51 1.43 1.48 -1.08
N SER A 52 1.44 1.56 -2.42
CA SER A 52 0.96 2.73 -3.17
C SER A 52 0.15 2.36 -4.41
N PRO A 53 -0.77 3.22 -4.89
CA PRO A 53 -1.39 3.10 -6.20
C PRO A 53 -0.41 3.26 -7.36
N ASP A 54 -0.66 2.51 -8.44
CA ASP A 54 0.03 2.62 -9.74
C ASP A 54 -0.91 3.17 -10.82
N THR A 55 -0.57 4.33 -11.39
CA THR A 55 -1.31 5.02 -12.47
C THR A 55 -0.56 5.03 -13.81
N ARG A 56 0.74 4.72 -13.82
CA ARG A 56 1.57 4.68 -15.04
C ARG A 56 2.31 3.37 -15.21
N LEU A 57 2.24 2.83 -16.43
CA LEU A 57 2.98 1.64 -16.82
C LEU A 57 4.36 1.95 -17.39
N THR A 58 4.57 3.14 -17.94
CA THR A 58 5.83 3.52 -18.60
C THR A 58 6.04 5.02 -18.55
N GLY A 59 7.25 5.46 -18.91
CA GLY A 59 7.58 6.87 -19.10
C GLY A 59 8.24 7.49 -17.86
N TRP A 60 9.04 8.52 -18.10
CA TRP A 60 9.92 9.12 -17.09
C TRP A 60 9.17 9.67 -15.89
N ASP A 61 8.05 10.37 -16.12
CA ASP A 61 7.19 10.88 -15.05
C ASP A 61 6.45 9.76 -14.25
N GLY A 62 6.60 8.49 -14.66
CA GLY A 62 6.03 7.31 -13.99
C GLY A 62 7.03 6.55 -13.12
N CYS A 63 8.19 7.13 -12.77
CA CYS A 63 9.25 6.46 -12.00
C CYS A 63 8.75 5.86 -10.68
N SER A 64 7.87 6.57 -9.97
CA SER A 64 7.28 6.15 -8.69
C SER A 64 5.96 5.37 -8.83
N GLY A 65 5.57 4.98 -10.05
CA GLY A 65 4.30 4.29 -10.31
C GLY A 65 3.06 5.19 -10.37
N TYR A 66 3.08 6.33 -9.67
CA TYR A 66 1.96 7.27 -9.57
C TYR A 66 2.27 8.64 -10.19
N HIS A 67 1.29 9.23 -10.88
CA HIS A 67 1.34 10.63 -11.29
C HIS A 67 -0.03 11.33 -11.13
N TYR A 68 -0.04 12.47 -10.42
CA TYR A 68 -1.26 13.19 -10.01
C TYR A 68 -2.16 13.66 -11.16
N SER A 69 -1.66 13.77 -12.39
CA SER A 69 -2.52 14.14 -13.54
C SER A 69 -3.37 12.99 -14.06
N ASP A 70 -3.09 11.77 -13.63
CA ASP A 70 -3.71 10.57 -14.20
C ASP A 70 -5.06 10.30 -13.54
N THR A 71 -5.92 9.57 -14.25
CA THR A 71 -7.32 9.37 -13.84
C THR A 71 -7.71 7.91 -13.72
N ASP A 72 -6.77 7.00 -13.98
CA ASP A 72 -6.94 5.54 -13.88
C ASP A 72 -5.90 4.96 -12.92
N ILE A 73 -6.33 4.01 -12.09
CA ILE A 73 -5.46 3.17 -11.25
C ILE A 73 -5.46 1.75 -11.83
N TYR A 74 -4.28 1.20 -12.05
CA TYR A 74 -4.08 -0.20 -12.42
C TYR A 74 -4.16 -1.11 -11.19
N GLY A 75 -3.65 -0.66 -10.04
CA GLY A 75 -3.73 -1.40 -8.79
C GLY A 75 -2.81 -0.80 -7.75
N PHE A 76 -2.45 -1.61 -6.75
CA PHE A 76 -1.64 -1.21 -5.61
C PHE A 76 -0.50 -2.19 -5.41
N SER A 77 0.73 -1.75 -5.61
CA SER A 77 1.94 -2.57 -5.48
C SER A 77 2.73 -2.23 -4.20
N HIS A 78 3.73 -3.03 -3.87
CA HIS A 78 4.32 -3.07 -2.51
C HIS A 78 5.73 -2.48 -2.41
N THR A 79 6.31 -2.04 -3.52
CA THR A 79 7.68 -1.52 -3.61
C THR A 79 7.69 -0.31 -4.54
N HIS A 80 8.26 0.81 -4.09
CA HIS A 80 8.32 2.05 -4.86
C HIS A 80 9.58 2.84 -4.55
N LEU A 81 10.14 3.49 -5.57
CA LEU A 81 11.20 4.47 -5.41
C LEU A 81 10.59 5.87 -5.30
N SER A 82 11.13 6.70 -4.40
CA SER A 82 10.70 8.10 -4.23
C SER A 82 11.76 9.05 -4.78
N GLY A 83 11.37 9.88 -5.75
CA GLY A 83 12.19 10.96 -6.29
C GLY A 83 13.26 10.54 -7.30
N THR A 84 13.23 9.31 -7.80
CA THR A 84 14.22 8.84 -8.78
C THR A 84 13.89 9.29 -10.19
N GLY A 85 14.91 9.42 -11.05
CA GLY A 85 14.75 9.72 -12.47
C GLY A 85 14.85 8.49 -13.38
N ILE A 86 14.81 7.29 -12.80
CA ILE A 86 14.80 6.00 -13.49
C ILE A 86 13.80 5.09 -12.77
N GLU A 87 12.99 4.38 -13.55
CA GLU A 87 11.98 3.42 -13.09
C GLU A 87 12.58 2.07 -12.64
N ASP A 88 12.02 1.54 -11.55
CA ASP A 88 12.20 0.17 -11.06
C ASP A 88 10.99 -0.20 -10.16
N TYR A 89 10.95 -1.42 -9.62
CA TYR A 89 9.95 -1.91 -8.66
C TYR A 89 8.49 -1.99 -9.18
N CYS A 90 7.52 -1.49 -8.40
CA CYS A 90 6.08 -1.74 -8.53
C CYS A 90 5.74 -3.24 -8.43
N ASP A 91 6.33 -3.95 -7.48
CA ASP A 91 6.20 -5.39 -7.31
C ASP A 91 4.90 -5.81 -6.62
N ILE A 92 4.37 -6.97 -7.02
CA ILE A 92 3.23 -7.64 -6.37
C ILE A 92 1.99 -6.73 -6.40
N LEU A 93 1.46 -6.44 -7.59
CA LEU A 93 0.29 -5.57 -7.74
C LEU A 93 -1.00 -6.30 -7.36
N LEU A 94 -1.80 -5.68 -6.50
CA LEU A 94 -3.17 -6.10 -6.21
C LEU A 94 -4.19 -5.12 -6.79
N GLN A 95 -5.29 -5.64 -7.35
CA GLN A 95 -6.44 -4.85 -7.78
C GLN A 95 -7.74 -5.51 -7.32
N PRO A 96 -8.51 -4.89 -6.41
CA PRO A 96 -9.83 -5.40 -6.05
C PRO A 96 -10.83 -5.11 -7.18
N THR A 97 -11.65 -6.10 -7.55
CA THR A 97 -12.65 -5.95 -8.62
C THR A 97 -14.00 -6.57 -8.23
N THR A 98 -15.05 -6.14 -8.92
CA THR A 98 -16.35 -6.81 -8.90
C THR A 98 -16.73 -7.29 -10.29
N GLY A 99 -17.45 -8.40 -10.37
CA GLY A 99 -17.97 -8.93 -11.63
C GLY A 99 -16.98 -9.87 -12.33
N ASP A 100 -16.99 -9.84 -13.66
CA ASP A 100 -16.24 -10.80 -14.46
C ASP A 100 -14.74 -10.55 -14.37
N VAL A 101 -13.95 -11.63 -14.47
CA VAL A 101 -12.49 -11.54 -14.46
C VAL A 101 -11.98 -10.86 -15.72
N ALA A 102 -11.03 -9.94 -15.56
CA ALA A 102 -10.40 -9.20 -16.64
C ALA A 102 -8.88 -9.26 -16.52
N TRP A 103 -8.20 -9.77 -17.53
CA TRP A 103 -6.78 -10.11 -17.44
C TRP A 103 -5.83 -9.01 -17.95
N ILE A 104 -6.32 -8.16 -18.84
CA ILE A 104 -5.52 -7.08 -19.44
C ILE A 104 -5.74 -5.77 -18.70
N ASN A 105 -4.67 -4.97 -18.58
CA ASN A 105 -4.63 -3.75 -17.78
C ASN A 105 -5.76 -2.77 -18.12
N GLU A 106 -5.99 -2.53 -19.41
CA GLU A 106 -7.09 -1.67 -19.89
C GLU A 106 -8.48 -2.17 -19.48
N SER A 107 -8.64 -3.49 -19.33
CA SER A 107 -9.92 -4.08 -18.94
C SER A 107 -10.14 -4.11 -17.44
N TYR A 108 -9.10 -4.17 -16.60
CA TYR A 108 -9.28 -4.20 -15.14
C TYR A 108 -8.97 -2.87 -14.43
N LYS A 109 -8.28 -1.92 -15.06
CA LYS A 109 -8.04 -0.61 -14.46
C LYS A 109 -9.35 0.07 -14.09
N SER A 110 -9.31 0.90 -13.07
CA SER A 110 -10.46 1.67 -12.60
C SER A 110 -10.15 3.15 -12.68
N ALA A 111 -11.11 3.91 -13.18
CA ALA A 111 -11.12 5.35 -12.98
C ALA A 111 -11.17 5.69 -11.48
N PHE A 112 -10.62 6.84 -11.12
CA PHE A 112 -10.72 7.43 -9.78
C PHE A 112 -10.75 8.97 -9.87
N SER A 113 -10.99 9.62 -8.73
CA SER A 113 -10.93 11.08 -8.62
C SER A 113 -10.26 11.49 -7.32
N HIS A 114 -9.40 12.51 -7.36
CA HIS A 114 -8.80 13.10 -6.16
C HIS A 114 -9.83 13.65 -5.14
N LYS A 115 -11.09 13.84 -5.55
CA LYS A 115 -12.19 14.19 -4.62
C LYS A 115 -12.51 13.07 -3.63
N ASN A 116 -12.25 11.82 -4.04
CA ASN A 116 -12.46 10.60 -3.26
C ASN A 116 -11.11 9.93 -2.93
N GLU A 117 -10.04 10.72 -2.85
CA GLU A 117 -8.70 10.26 -2.54
C GLU A 117 -8.16 11.06 -1.35
N GLU A 118 -7.60 10.37 -0.37
CA GLU A 118 -7.02 10.97 0.83
C GLU A 118 -5.71 10.24 1.18
N ALA A 119 -4.73 10.99 1.67
CA ALA A 119 -3.47 10.42 2.14
C ALA A 119 -2.90 11.28 3.27
N HIS A 120 -2.26 10.60 4.22
CA HIS A 120 -1.46 11.19 5.29
C HIS A 120 -0.34 10.23 5.67
N ALA A 121 0.55 10.61 6.58
CA ALA A 121 1.71 9.77 6.88
C ALA A 121 1.29 8.38 7.42
N GLY A 122 1.63 7.33 6.66
CA GLY A 122 1.31 5.93 6.98
C GLY A 122 -0.07 5.44 6.52
N TYR A 123 -0.81 6.22 5.73
CA TYR A 123 -2.15 5.86 5.27
C TYR A 123 -2.50 6.46 3.91
N TYR A 124 -3.19 5.67 3.09
CA TYR A 124 -3.76 6.10 1.82
C TYR A 124 -5.16 5.52 1.66
N LYS A 125 -6.08 6.27 1.04
CA LYS A 125 -7.39 5.76 0.64
C LYS A 125 -7.83 6.37 -0.67
N VAL A 126 -8.51 5.54 -1.47
CA VAL A 126 -9.16 5.95 -2.71
C VAL A 126 -10.43 5.17 -2.96
N LYS A 127 -11.34 5.75 -3.72
CA LYS A 127 -12.47 5.04 -4.31
C LYS A 127 -12.17 4.65 -5.76
N LEU A 128 -12.31 3.36 -6.06
CA LEU A 128 -12.27 2.85 -7.43
C LEU A 128 -13.66 2.98 -8.05
N ASP A 129 -13.86 3.97 -8.92
CA ASP A 129 -15.18 4.34 -9.44
C ASP A 129 -15.82 3.24 -10.29
N LYS A 130 -15.02 2.51 -11.08
CA LYS A 130 -15.50 1.43 -11.95
C LYS A 130 -16.13 0.28 -11.16
N TYR A 131 -15.55 -0.04 -10.01
CA TYR A 131 -16.00 -1.17 -9.17
C TYR A 131 -16.83 -0.73 -7.97
N ASN A 132 -16.89 0.58 -7.70
CA ASN A 132 -17.49 1.14 -6.49
C ASN A 132 -16.93 0.48 -5.23
N ILE A 133 -15.60 0.33 -5.17
CA ILE A 133 -14.85 -0.25 -4.05
C ILE A 133 -14.07 0.87 -3.37
N ASP A 134 -14.23 1.01 -2.05
CA ASP A 134 -13.33 1.84 -1.25
C ASP A 134 -12.09 1.02 -0.89
N VAL A 135 -10.91 1.58 -1.13
CA VAL A 135 -9.61 0.97 -0.84
C VAL A 135 -8.91 1.80 0.20
N GLU A 136 -8.46 1.18 1.28
CA GLU A 136 -7.66 1.78 2.34
C GLU A 136 -6.37 0.98 2.50
N LEU A 137 -5.24 1.68 2.61
CA LEU A 137 -3.90 1.10 2.66
C LEU A 137 -3.15 1.63 3.89
N THR A 138 -2.40 0.75 4.55
CA THR A 138 -1.41 1.08 5.58
C THR A 138 -0.28 0.05 5.53
N SER A 139 0.76 0.20 6.34
CA SER A 139 1.88 -0.74 6.36
C SER A 139 2.52 -0.89 7.74
N THR A 140 3.22 -2.01 7.88
CA THR A 140 4.26 -2.22 8.89
C THR A 140 5.64 -2.10 8.21
N LEU A 141 6.72 -2.46 8.92
CA LEU A 141 8.05 -2.35 8.36
C LEU A 141 8.25 -3.22 7.11
N ARG A 142 7.59 -4.38 7.01
CA ARG A 142 7.78 -5.36 5.93
C ARG A 142 6.48 -5.94 5.38
N THR A 143 5.32 -5.43 5.82
CA THR A 143 4.00 -5.92 5.42
C THR A 143 3.09 -4.77 4.99
N GLY A 144 2.56 -4.85 3.76
CA GLY A 144 1.48 -3.98 3.29
C GLY A 144 0.14 -4.53 3.74
N ILE A 145 -0.77 -3.66 4.15
CA ILE A 145 -2.07 -4.03 4.69
C ILE A 145 -3.15 -3.24 3.95
N HIS A 146 -4.03 -3.97 3.30
CA HIS A 146 -5.15 -3.44 2.52
C HIS A 146 -6.45 -3.71 3.27
N GLN A 147 -7.38 -2.77 3.22
CA GLN A 147 -8.79 -3.00 3.51
C GLN A 147 -9.62 -2.57 2.30
N TYR A 148 -10.38 -3.52 1.76
CA TYR A 148 -11.31 -3.26 0.67
C TYR A 148 -12.74 -3.32 1.18
N THR A 149 -13.54 -2.31 0.87
CA THR A 149 -14.98 -2.30 1.14
C THR A 149 -15.76 -2.42 -0.16
N TYR A 150 -16.34 -3.59 -0.42
CA TYR A 150 -17.06 -3.91 -1.65
C TYR A 150 -18.50 -3.39 -1.63
N PRO A 151 -19.13 -3.09 -2.78
CA PRO A 151 -20.52 -2.63 -2.81
C PRO A 151 -21.50 -3.74 -2.42
N LYS A 152 -22.66 -3.37 -1.84
CA LYS A 152 -23.66 -4.32 -1.32
C LYS A 152 -24.17 -5.32 -2.35
N ASN A 153 -24.26 -4.92 -3.62
CA ASN A 153 -24.83 -5.70 -4.71
C ASN A 153 -23.74 -6.18 -5.69
N ALA A 154 -22.51 -6.41 -5.21
CA ALA A 154 -21.44 -6.95 -6.02
C ALA A 154 -21.85 -8.34 -6.56
N LYS A 155 -21.76 -8.54 -7.88
CA LYS A 155 -22.02 -9.86 -8.50
C LYS A 155 -21.00 -10.92 -8.04
N SER A 156 -19.77 -10.50 -7.81
CA SER A 156 -18.66 -11.26 -7.27
C SER A 156 -17.70 -10.27 -6.61
N THR A 157 -16.92 -10.74 -5.64
CA THR A 157 -15.89 -9.95 -4.97
C THR A 157 -14.55 -10.63 -5.19
N ASN A 158 -13.68 -9.99 -5.97
CA ASN A 158 -12.41 -10.57 -6.37
C ASN A 158 -11.24 -9.68 -5.97
N ILE A 159 -10.06 -10.30 -5.85
CA ILE A 159 -8.76 -9.64 -5.87
C ILE A 159 -7.96 -10.24 -7.02
N LEU A 160 -7.49 -9.39 -7.93
CA LEU A 160 -6.45 -9.71 -8.89
C LEU A 160 -5.07 -9.56 -8.22
N LEU A 161 -4.22 -10.55 -8.35
CA LEU A 161 -2.77 -10.46 -8.20
C LEU A 161 -2.14 -10.45 -9.58
N ASP A 162 -1.43 -9.38 -9.93
CA ASP A 162 -0.70 -9.26 -11.19
C ASP A 162 0.81 -9.27 -10.93
N LEU A 163 1.46 -10.41 -11.17
CA LEU A 163 2.91 -10.55 -11.07
C LEU A 163 3.63 -10.12 -12.35
N TYR A 164 2.89 -9.90 -13.45
CA TYR A 164 3.40 -9.43 -14.74
C TYR A 164 3.54 -7.91 -14.82
N HIS A 165 3.00 -7.18 -13.85
CA HIS A 165 2.88 -5.72 -13.89
C HIS A 165 4.22 -5.01 -14.21
N ARG A 166 4.16 -4.07 -15.16
CA ARG A 166 5.17 -3.04 -15.48
C ARG A 166 6.55 -3.55 -15.94
N ASP A 167 7.46 -3.82 -15.01
CA ASP A 167 8.86 -4.16 -15.34
C ASP A 167 8.96 -5.54 -16.01
N ILE A 168 10.05 -5.78 -16.75
CA ILE A 168 10.25 -7.04 -17.47
C ILE A 168 10.39 -8.17 -16.46
N VAL A 169 9.42 -9.09 -16.45
CA VAL A 169 9.44 -10.27 -15.58
C VAL A 169 10.31 -11.37 -16.18
N LEU A 170 11.36 -11.75 -15.44
CA LEU A 170 12.26 -12.84 -15.78
C LEU A 170 11.71 -14.18 -15.33
N ASN A 171 11.07 -14.21 -14.16
CA ASN A 171 10.39 -15.37 -13.60
C ASN A 171 9.41 -14.93 -12.52
N SER A 172 8.38 -15.73 -12.25
CA SER A 172 7.50 -15.53 -11.11
C SER A 172 6.89 -16.86 -10.69
N SER A 173 6.51 -16.95 -9.42
CA SER A 173 5.78 -18.09 -8.88
C SER A 173 4.65 -17.63 -7.99
N LEU A 174 3.61 -18.44 -7.90
CA LEU A 174 2.59 -18.33 -6.87
C LEU A 174 2.14 -19.72 -6.42
N LYS A 175 1.97 -19.87 -5.11
CA LYS A 175 1.54 -21.10 -4.46
C LYS A 175 0.44 -20.79 -3.45
N ILE A 176 -0.71 -21.45 -3.60
CA ILE A 176 -1.81 -21.40 -2.64
C ILE A 176 -1.52 -22.45 -1.57
N VAL A 177 -1.14 -21.96 -0.38
CA VAL A 177 -0.65 -22.77 0.74
C VAL A 177 -1.81 -23.38 1.52
N ASP A 178 -2.85 -22.58 1.74
CA ASP A 178 -4.09 -22.95 2.41
C ASP A 178 -5.24 -22.06 1.89
N ASP A 179 -6.40 -22.12 2.54
CA ASP A 179 -7.58 -21.38 2.11
C ASP A 179 -7.46 -19.86 2.28
N TYR A 180 -6.40 -19.36 2.92
CA TYR A 180 -6.19 -17.93 3.20
C TYR A 180 -4.85 -17.41 2.68
N THR A 181 -3.86 -18.28 2.51
CA THR A 181 -2.45 -17.90 2.39
C THR A 181 -1.88 -18.28 1.03
N ILE A 182 -1.18 -17.34 0.40
CA ILE A 182 -0.43 -17.52 -0.84
C ILE A 182 1.02 -17.11 -0.61
N THR A 183 1.97 -17.84 -1.19
CA THR A 183 3.37 -17.43 -1.25
C THR A 183 3.86 -17.39 -2.69
N GLY A 184 4.98 -16.73 -2.92
CA GLY A 184 5.59 -16.74 -4.23
C GLY A 184 6.76 -15.78 -4.37
N LEU A 185 7.12 -15.56 -5.62
CA LEU A 185 8.26 -14.77 -6.06
C LEU A 185 7.87 -13.95 -7.28
N ARG A 186 8.40 -12.73 -7.36
CA ARG A 186 8.60 -11.99 -8.61
C ARG A 186 10.08 -11.74 -8.81
N GLN A 187 10.59 -12.13 -9.97
CA GLN A 187 11.93 -11.82 -10.43
C GLN A 187 11.84 -10.94 -11.68
N SER A 188 12.44 -9.76 -11.63
CA SER A 188 12.27 -8.70 -12.62
C SER A 188 13.61 -8.09 -13.04
N LYS A 189 13.57 -7.33 -14.15
CA LYS A 189 14.61 -6.39 -14.51
C LYS A 189 14.04 -5.07 -15.01
N SER A 190 14.68 -3.98 -14.59
CA SER A 190 14.56 -2.63 -15.13
C SER A 190 15.91 -1.92 -14.98
N TRP A 191 16.06 -1.00 -14.03
CA TRP A 191 17.35 -0.42 -13.67
C TRP A 191 18.26 -1.48 -13.05
N ALA A 192 17.78 -2.17 -12.00
CA ALA A 192 18.38 -3.41 -11.53
C ALA A 192 18.16 -4.53 -12.55
N GLN A 193 19.22 -5.25 -12.90
CA GLN A 193 19.17 -6.26 -13.97
C GLN A 193 18.65 -7.64 -13.51
N ASN A 194 18.56 -7.86 -12.19
CA ASN A 194 18.18 -9.14 -11.61
C ASN A 194 17.67 -8.94 -10.17
N GLN A 195 16.41 -8.57 -10.05
CA GLN A 195 15.77 -8.24 -8.78
C GLN A 195 14.87 -9.40 -8.32
N TYR A 196 14.85 -9.68 -7.02
CA TYR A 196 14.02 -10.72 -6.42
C TYR A 196 13.17 -10.11 -5.31
N VAL A 197 11.86 -10.33 -5.40
CA VAL A 197 10.90 -10.02 -4.33
C VAL A 197 10.08 -11.26 -4.04
N PHE A 198 10.31 -11.85 -2.87
CA PHE A 198 9.49 -12.93 -2.35
C PHE A 198 8.34 -12.37 -1.54
N PHE A 199 7.17 -12.99 -1.61
CA PHE A 199 6.00 -12.52 -0.89
C PHE A 199 5.26 -13.64 -0.14
N ALA A 200 4.58 -13.26 0.92
CA ALA A 200 3.58 -14.05 1.62
C ALA A 200 2.33 -13.19 1.82
N MET A 201 1.22 -13.62 1.25
CA MET A 201 -0.06 -12.94 1.26
C MET A 201 -1.07 -13.72 2.07
N LYS A 202 -1.86 -13.04 2.89
CA LYS A 202 -2.94 -13.64 3.68
C LYS A 202 -4.20 -12.79 3.64
N PHE A 203 -5.31 -13.45 3.31
CA PHE A 203 -6.64 -12.85 3.33
C PHE A 203 -7.34 -13.06 4.67
N SER A 204 -8.25 -12.16 5.01
CA SER A 204 -9.13 -12.28 6.18
C SER A 204 -10.36 -13.16 5.96
N LYS A 205 -10.64 -13.56 4.71
CA LYS A 205 -11.72 -14.46 4.31
C LYS A 205 -11.14 -15.62 3.51
N PRO A 206 -11.73 -16.83 3.61
CA PRO A 206 -11.25 -17.96 2.83
C PRO A 206 -11.47 -17.71 1.33
N ILE A 207 -10.50 -18.10 0.52
CA ILE A 207 -10.56 -18.12 -0.93
C ILE A 207 -11.63 -19.13 -1.33
N LYS A 208 -12.73 -18.65 -1.93
CA LYS A 208 -13.82 -19.50 -2.39
C LYS A 208 -13.44 -20.26 -3.66
N SER A 209 -12.79 -19.56 -4.58
CA SER A 209 -12.30 -20.10 -5.84
C SER A 209 -11.17 -19.22 -6.35
N PHE A 210 -10.34 -19.78 -7.22
CA PHE A 210 -9.30 -19.02 -7.89
C PHE A 210 -9.07 -19.52 -9.31
N VAL A 211 -8.57 -18.63 -10.15
CA VAL A 211 -8.09 -18.93 -11.50
C VAL A 211 -6.76 -18.24 -11.69
N VAL A 212 -5.80 -18.96 -12.27
CA VAL A 212 -4.46 -18.47 -12.56
C VAL A 212 -4.27 -18.42 -14.06
N GLN A 213 -3.71 -17.33 -14.56
CA GLN A 213 -3.31 -17.15 -15.95
C GLN A 213 -1.78 -17.14 -16.05
N ASN A 214 -1.25 -17.85 -17.04
CA ASN A 214 0.12 -17.69 -17.52
C ASN A 214 0.09 -17.35 -19.02
N GLY A 215 0.34 -16.09 -19.36
CA GLY A 215 0.15 -15.59 -20.72
C GLY A 215 -1.33 -15.61 -21.12
N ILE A 216 -1.73 -16.51 -22.01
CA ILE A 216 -3.15 -16.68 -22.42
C ILE A 216 -3.82 -17.91 -21.81
N LYS A 217 -3.06 -18.81 -21.18
CA LYS A 217 -3.58 -20.08 -20.65
C LYS A 217 -4.06 -19.88 -19.22
N THR A 218 -5.19 -20.47 -18.89
CA THR A 218 -5.77 -20.45 -17.54
C THR A 218 -5.83 -21.84 -16.93
N ASN A 219 -5.69 -21.93 -15.60
CA ASN A 219 -5.86 -23.13 -14.81
C ASN A 219 -6.34 -22.80 -13.38
N SER A 220 -6.53 -23.83 -12.56
CA SER A 220 -6.80 -23.71 -11.12
C SER A 220 -5.83 -24.55 -10.30
N ASP A 221 -4.58 -24.66 -10.76
CA ASP A 221 -3.53 -25.37 -10.05
C ASP A 221 -3.05 -24.55 -8.85
N LYS A 222 -2.78 -25.23 -7.72
CA LYS A 222 -2.32 -24.55 -6.50
C LYS A 222 -0.90 -24.02 -6.59
N SER A 223 -0.10 -24.43 -7.58
CA SER A 223 1.30 -24.03 -7.73
C SER A 223 1.58 -23.71 -9.18
N ASN A 224 2.01 -22.49 -9.46
CA ASN A 224 2.28 -22.02 -10.81
C ASN A 224 3.64 -21.31 -10.86
N VAL A 225 4.32 -21.48 -11.99
CA VAL A 225 5.57 -20.79 -12.33
C VAL A 225 5.43 -20.26 -13.76
N GLY A 226 5.88 -19.05 -14.00
CA GLY A 226 5.76 -18.43 -15.32
C GLY A 226 6.27 -17.00 -15.37
N GLN A 227 6.37 -16.45 -16.58
CA GLN A 227 6.82 -15.07 -16.80
C GLN A 227 5.66 -14.08 -16.92
N SER A 228 4.42 -14.57 -17.00
CA SER A 228 3.23 -13.72 -17.15
C SER A 228 2.11 -14.23 -16.26
N LEU A 229 2.39 -14.34 -14.95
CA LEU A 229 1.44 -14.83 -13.97
C LEU A 229 0.49 -13.75 -13.48
N LYS A 230 -0.80 -14.04 -13.57
CA LYS A 230 -1.86 -13.29 -12.91
C LYS A 230 -2.79 -14.28 -12.22
N ALA A 231 -3.42 -13.88 -11.11
CA ALA A 231 -4.39 -14.74 -10.43
C ALA A 231 -5.58 -13.92 -9.95
N TYR A 232 -6.79 -14.43 -10.15
CA TYR A 232 -7.98 -13.93 -9.49
C TYR A 232 -8.35 -14.84 -8.33
N PHE A 233 -8.57 -14.25 -7.16
CA PHE A 233 -9.13 -14.91 -5.98
C PHE A 233 -10.52 -14.35 -5.74
N THR A 234 -11.51 -15.23 -5.63
CA THR A 234 -12.91 -14.86 -5.38
C THR A 234 -13.28 -15.21 -3.94
N PHE A 235 -14.09 -14.35 -3.33
CA PHE A 235 -14.49 -14.46 -1.93
C PHE A 235 -16.01 -14.42 -1.77
N GLU A 236 -16.49 -15.00 -0.68
CA GLU A 236 -17.82 -14.74 -0.14
C GLU A 236 -17.66 -13.84 1.09
N LEU A 237 -18.20 -12.61 1.02
CA LEU A 237 -18.10 -11.65 2.12
C LEU A 237 -19.34 -11.67 3.00
N ASP A 238 -19.14 -11.40 4.28
CA ASP A 238 -20.25 -11.18 5.21
C ASP A 238 -20.86 -9.77 5.04
N LYS A 239 -21.82 -9.42 5.91
CA LYS A 239 -22.54 -8.13 5.87
C LYS A 239 -21.63 -6.91 6.03
N SER A 240 -20.42 -7.05 6.58
CA SER A 240 -19.45 -5.95 6.64
C SER A 240 -18.97 -5.55 5.25
N ARG A 241 -18.95 -6.49 4.28
CA ARG A 241 -18.40 -6.33 2.93
C ARG A 241 -16.92 -5.95 2.91
N LYS A 242 -16.23 -6.14 4.04
CA LYS A 242 -14.82 -5.83 4.20
C LYS A 242 -13.96 -7.06 3.96
N LEU A 243 -12.86 -6.85 3.26
CA LEU A 243 -11.80 -7.83 3.07
C LEU A 243 -10.47 -7.16 3.41
N VAL A 244 -9.84 -7.61 4.48
CA VAL A 244 -8.46 -7.25 4.82
C VAL A 244 -7.50 -8.24 4.17
N THR A 245 -6.43 -7.71 3.57
CA THR A 245 -5.35 -8.46 2.93
C THR A 245 -4.02 -7.98 3.47
N GLN A 246 -3.16 -8.90 3.90
CA GLN A 246 -1.81 -8.61 4.38
C GLN A 246 -0.81 -9.22 3.39
N VAL A 247 0.19 -8.47 2.94
CA VAL A 247 1.24 -8.94 2.02
C VAL A 247 2.60 -8.56 2.59
N ALA A 248 3.34 -9.55 3.09
CA ALA A 248 4.70 -9.36 3.55
C ALA A 248 5.68 -9.67 2.43
N ILE A 249 6.78 -8.92 2.38
CA ILE A 249 7.85 -9.14 1.39
C ILE A 249 9.19 -9.53 2.04
N SER A 250 10.08 -10.09 1.24
CA SER A 250 11.46 -10.45 1.60
C SER A 250 12.33 -10.39 0.36
N GLY A 251 13.55 -9.86 0.50
CA GLY A 251 14.58 -9.93 -0.54
C GLY A 251 15.41 -11.23 -0.50
N VAL A 252 15.06 -12.18 0.37
CA VAL A 252 15.87 -13.39 0.61
C VAL A 252 15.19 -14.66 0.09
N ASP A 253 14.00 -14.98 0.61
CA ASP A 253 13.23 -16.18 0.29
C ASP A 253 11.76 -16.10 0.75
N GLU A 254 10.92 -17.05 0.31
CA GLU A 254 9.51 -17.18 0.71
C GLU A 254 9.35 -17.44 2.22
N ALA A 255 10.31 -18.16 2.83
CA ALA A 255 10.30 -18.46 4.27
C ALA A 255 10.48 -17.19 5.11
N GLY A 256 11.32 -16.26 4.67
CA GLY A 256 11.51 -14.94 5.26
C GLY A 256 10.27 -14.08 5.13
N ALA A 257 9.61 -14.09 3.97
CA ALA A 257 8.35 -13.39 3.78
C ALA A 257 7.26 -13.91 4.74
N LEU A 258 7.14 -15.25 4.90
CA LEU A 258 6.23 -15.86 5.89
C LEU A 258 6.57 -15.49 7.33
N LYS A 259 7.86 -15.42 7.69
CA LYS A 259 8.30 -15.00 9.03
C LYS A 259 7.94 -13.53 9.28
N ASN A 260 8.15 -12.65 8.30
CA ASN A 260 7.76 -11.24 8.37
C ASN A 260 6.24 -11.12 8.56
N LEU A 261 5.46 -11.83 7.74
CA LEU A 261 3.99 -11.85 7.84
C LEU A 261 3.53 -12.28 9.22
N LYS A 262 4.14 -13.33 9.79
CA LYS A 262 3.79 -13.84 11.12
C LYS A 262 4.18 -12.85 12.23
N ALA A 263 5.38 -12.26 12.15
CA ALA A 263 5.91 -11.37 13.17
C ALA A 263 5.19 -10.01 13.22
N GLU A 264 4.75 -9.53 12.05
CA GLU A 264 4.13 -8.21 11.90
C GLU A 264 2.61 -8.30 11.69
N SER A 265 2.01 -9.50 11.82
CA SER A 265 0.58 -9.68 11.61
C SER A 265 -0.24 -8.87 12.62
N VAL A 266 -1.29 -8.24 12.12
CA VAL A 266 -2.24 -7.45 12.92
C VAL A 266 -3.56 -8.17 13.16
N GLU A 267 -3.58 -9.51 13.08
CA GLU A 267 -4.80 -10.33 13.24
C GLU A 267 -5.97 -9.88 12.34
N ASN A 268 -5.66 -9.44 11.12
CA ASN A 268 -6.63 -8.86 10.17
C ASN A 268 -7.31 -7.56 10.65
N ASN A 269 -6.73 -6.84 11.62
CA ASN A 269 -7.25 -5.57 12.11
C ASN A 269 -6.54 -4.38 11.44
N PHE A 270 -7.16 -3.84 10.40
CA PHE A 270 -6.66 -2.69 9.64
C PHE A 270 -6.51 -1.44 10.52
N ASP A 271 -7.52 -1.11 11.33
CA ASP A 271 -7.51 0.10 12.15
C ASP A 271 -6.38 0.09 13.18
N LYS A 272 -6.07 -1.09 13.74
CA LYS A 272 -4.92 -1.27 14.64
C LYS A 272 -3.59 -1.05 13.92
N ALA A 273 -3.44 -1.55 12.69
CA ALA A 273 -2.25 -1.32 11.88
C ALA A 273 -2.08 0.16 11.55
N ARG A 274 -3.15 0.81 11.06
CA ARG A 274 -3.17 2.23 10.73
C ARG A 274 -2.78 3.07 11.95
N LYS A 275 -3.38 2.80 13.11
CA LYS A 275 -3.08 3.57 14.32
C LYS A 275 -1.62 3.40 14.76
N ASN A 276 -1.05 2.20 14.59
CA ASN A 276 0.36 1.96 14.86
C ASN A 276 1.27 2.74 13.89
N ALA A 277 0.93 2.81 12.61
CA ALA A 277 1.66 3.59 11.62
C ALA A 277 1.64 5.09 11.95
N GLU A 278 0.45 5.63 12.23
CA GLU A 278 0.24 7.02 12.64
C GLU A 278 1.06 7.38 13.91
N ASN A 279 1.09 6.48 14.89
CA ASN A 279 1.86 6.69 16.12
C ASN A 279 3.38 6.70 15.86
N GLN A 280 3.87 5.84 14.97
CA GLN A 280 5.29 5.84 14.59
C GLN A 280 5.65 7.13 13.84
N TRP A 281 4.81 7.60 12.94
CA TRP A 281 5.00 8.89 12.27
C TRP A 281 4.94 10.07 13.24
N ASN A 282 4.00 10.10 14.19
CA ASN A 282 3.99 11.11 15.24
C ASN A 282 5.30 11.15 16.04
N THR A 283 5.85 9.96 16.34
CA THR A 283 7.13 9.84 17.07
C THR A 283 8.29 10.40 16.26
N GLU A 284 8.38 10.06 14.97
CA GLU A 284 9.45 10.54 14.09
C GLU A 284 9.33 12.04 13.81
N LEU A 285 8.16 12.50 13.39
CA LEU A 285 7.91 13.92 13.09
C LEU A 285 8.06 14.81 14.34
N GLY A 286 7.77 14.27 15.52
CA GLY A 286 7.91 14.97 16.80
C GLY A 286 9.36 15.25 17.21
N LYS A 287 10.35 14.65 16.53
CA LYS A 287 11.79 14.94 16.77
C LYS A 287 12.16 16.37 16.36
N ILE A 288 11.39 17.00 15.47
CA ILE A 288 11.58 18.38 15.05
C ILE A 288 10.41 19.23 15.56
N LYS A 289 10.73 20.24 16.37
CA LYS A 289 9.74 21.24 16.79
C LYS A 289 9.73 22.39 15.80
N VAL A 290 8.62 22.54 15.09
CA VAL A 290 8.38 23.68 14.19
C VAL A 290 7.56 24.72 14.95
N SER A 291 8.07 25.95 15.03
CA SER A 291 7.35 27.09 15.60
C SER A 291 7.14 28.17 14.55
N GLY A 292 5.92 28.72 14.47
CA GLY A 292 5.53 29.70 13.45
C GLY A 292 4.79 29.09 12.26
N GLY A 293 4.02 29.90 11.54
CA GLY A 293 3.09 29.47 10.49
C GLY A 293 1.66 29.21 11.00
N SER A 294 0.68 29.18 10.09
CA SER A 294 -0.67 28.74 10.42
C SER A 294 -0.71 27.21 10.50
N LYS A 295 -1.67 26.64 11.26
CA LYS A 295 -1.94 25.18 11.25
C LYS A 295 -2.23 24.63 9.84
N GLU A 296 -2.60 25.51 8.92
CA GLU A 296 -2.89 25.20 7.51
C GLU A 296 -1.62 25.02 6.67
N ASN A 297 -0.43 25.42 7.15
CA ASN A 297 0.84 25.18 6.48
C ASN A 297 1.30 23.71 6.66
N LYS A 298 0.52 22.78 6.10
CA LYS A 298 0.81 21.33 5.96
C LYS A 298 2.12 21.03 5.21
N SER A 299 2.75 22.04 4.62
CA SER A 299 3.97 21.86 3.86
C SER A 299 5.18 21.56 4.75
N TYR A 300 5.27 22.07 5.99
CA TYR A 300 6.54 22.00 6.74
C TYR A 300 6.98 20.58 7.12
N PHE A 301 6.04 19.69 7.42
CA PHE A 301 6.37 18.30 7.79
C PHE A 301 6.58 17.41 6.57
N THR A 302 6.15 17.84 5.39
CA THR A 302 6.19 17.01 4.18
C THR A 302 7.62 16.76 3.68
N PRO A 303 8.54 17.75 3.62
CA PRO A 303 9.95 17.49 3.34
C PRO A 303 10.60 16.54 4.36
N HIS A 304 10.25 16.68 5.65
CA HIS A 304 10.78 15.77 6.68
C HIS A 304 10.26 14.35 6.51
N TYR A 305 9.00 14.18 6.11
CA TYR A 305 8.42 12.89 5.78
C TYR A 305 9.10 12.24 4.56
N ILE A 306 9.34 12.99 3.48
CA ILE A 306 9.93 12.47 2.24
C ILE A 306 11.37 11.96 2.45
N ILE A 307 12.16 12.56 3.34
CA ILE A 307 13.54 12.09 3.61
C ILE A 307 13.60 10.81 4.48
N LEU A 308 12.46 10.38 5.04
CA LEU A 308 12.35 9.21 5.91
C LEU A 308 11.74 8.00 5.19
N TYR A 309 11.62 8.06 3.86
CA TYR A 309 11.33 6.88 3.05
C TYR A 309 12.50 5.89 3.04
#